data_AF-A0A174X579-F1
#
_entry.id   AF-A0A174X579-F1
#
_cell.length_a   1.000
_cell.length_b   1.000
_cell.length_c   1.000
_cell.angle_alpha   90.00
_cell.angle_beta   90.00
_cell.angle_gamma   90.00
#
_symmetry.space_group_name_H-M   'P 1'
#
loop_
_entity.id
_entity.type
_entity.pdbx_description
1 polymer ?
#
loop_
_entity_poly.entity_id
_entity_poly.type
_entity_poly.pdbx_seq_one_letter_code
_entity_poly.pdbx_strand_id
1 'polypeptide(L)'
;MKNLKYLTISILPLMWSVYFLFEILTGRVKDLPTIIGNIALIILFALVGFYFYKLSQKYPQGFKCKTIIIIFSILMVIDQGIKLIIKFFFFEDYIDIIKGFLSFNPIINTDGSWLNARFSTGISFPLLIFVNFIAIVLFFELYRYYLSKGNNSFYGDMCFLFIFSGSLCSLIDKIFYGGSLDFIGISNLFIADIKDIYINLGILFFIISIVISGYLTEDDNTSFKEDLASIKKFLIFSKNDILSLFKNN
;
A
#
# COMPACT_ATOMS: atom_id res chain seq x y z
N MET A 1 -21.29 10.32 9.66
CA MET A 1 -20.26 11.29 9.17
C MET A 1 -19.19 11.67 10.21
N LYS A 2 -19.47 11.84 11.51
CA LYS A 2 -18.42 12.04 12.54
C LYS A 2 -17.46 10.85 12.69
N ASN A 3 -17.98 9.62 12.61
CA ASN A 3 -17.18 8.40 12.79
C ASN A 3 -16.14 8.21 11.68
N LEU A 4 -16.42 8.64 10.44
CA LEU A 4 -15.51 8.50 9.31
C LEU A 4 -14.25 9.37 9.46
N LYS A 5 -14.38 10.57 10.05
CA LYS A 5 -13.24 11.42 10.37
C LYS A 5 -12.28 10.69 11.31
N TYR A 6 -12.81 10.21 12.43
CA TYR A 6 -11.99 9.53 13.43
C TYR A 6 -11.38 8.26 12.87
N LEU A 7 -12.14 7.46 12.13
CA LEU A 7 -11.67 6.26 11.46
C LEU A 7 -10.49 6.54 10.51
N THR A 8 -10.62 7.55 9.64
CA THR A 8 -9.56 7.90 8.68
C THR A 8 -8.29 8.37 9.40
N ILE A 9 -8.44 9.08 10.51
CA ILE A 9 -7.32 9.58 11.32
C ILE A 9 -6.65 8.46 12.13
N SER A 10 -7.41 7.46 12.58
CA SER A 10 -6.94 6.48 13.56
C SER A 10 -6.32 5.22 12.95
N ILE A 11 -6.65 4.84 11.71
CA ILE A 11 -6.21 3.55 11.15
C ILE A 11 -4.68 3.47 11.01
N LEU A 12 -4.01 4.45 10.40
CA LEU A 12 -2.54 4.41 10.27
C LEU A 12 -1.83 4.43 11.65
N PRO A 13 -2.20 5.32 12.60
CA PRO A 13 -1.72 5.24 13.98
C PRO A 13 -1.90 3.86 14.61
N LEU A 14 -3.06 3.23 14.43
CA LEU A 14 -3.36 1.93 15.01
C LEU A 14 -2.50 0.83 14.37
N MET A 15 -2.41 0.79 13.03
CA MET A 15 -1.56 -0.16 12.30
C MET A 15 -0.10 -0.07 12.77
N TRP A 16 0.42 1.16 12.89
CA TRP A 16 1.79 1.36 13.38
C TRP A 16 1.93 1.00 14.86
N SER A 17 0.95 1.33 15.71
CA SER A 17 0.99 0.99 17.13
C SER A 17 1.03 -0.52 17.37
N VAL A 18 0.28 -1.29 16.56
CA VAL A 18 0.31 -2.77 16.60
C VAL A 18 1.70 -3.29 16.21
N TYR A 19 2.27 -2.77 15.12
CA TYR A 19 3.64 -3.12 14.71
C TYR A 19 4.67 -2.76 15.78
N PHE A 20 4.60 -1.53 16.31
CA PHE A 20 5.53 -1.04 17.33
C PHE A 20 5.44 -1.85 18.63
N LEU A 21 4.23 -2.19 19.07
CA LEU A 21 4.02 -3.09 20.21
C LEU A 21 4.65 -4.46 19.95
N PHE A 22 4.48 -5.02 18.76
CA PHE A 22 5.12 -6.27 18.37
C PHE A 22 6.66 -6.19 18.41
N GLU A 23 7.27 -5.09 17.96
CA GLU A 23 8.73 -4.91 18.03
C GLU A 23 9.25 -4.72 19.48
N ILE A 24 8.44 -4.14 20.37
CA ILE A 24 8.71 -4.10 21.81
C ILE A 24 8.66 -5.52 22.40
N LEU A 25 7.58 -6.27 22.14
CA LEU A 25 7.37 -7.61 22.68
C LEU A 25 8.42 -8.62 22.20
N THR A 26 8.92 -8.45 20.97
CA THR A 26 10.02 -9.27 20.43
C THR A 26 11.41 -8.79 20.84
N GLY A 27 11.48 -7.73 21.66
CA GLY A 27 12.72 -7.21 22.23
C GLY A 27 13.63 -6.51 21.22
N ARG A 28 13.11 -6.04 20.08
CA ARG A 28 13.92 -5.29 19.09
C ARG A 28 14.00 -3.79 19.41
N VAL A 29 13.00 -3.26 20.11
CA VAL A 29 13.02 -1.90 20.66
C VAL A 29 13.53 -1.94 22.10
N LYS A 30 14.70 -1.36 22.37
CA LYS A 30 15.29 -1.31 23.72
C LYS A 30 15.79 0.07 24.13
N ASP A 31 16.00 0.96 23.17
CA ASP A 31 16.59 2.27 23.40
C ASP A 31 15.55 3.39 23.29
N LEU A 32 15.84 4.49 24.01
CA LEU A 32 14.96 5.65 24.09
C LEU A 32 14.76 6.38 22.74
N PRO A 33 15.80 6.58 21.89
CA PRO A 33 15.62 7.18 20.56
C PRO A 33 14.59 6.44 19.71
N THR A 34 14.68 5.10 19.65
CA THR A 34 13.73 4.27 18.90
C THR A 34 12.31 4.39 19.44
N ILE A 35 12.12 4.44 20.76
CA ILE A 35 10.80 4.63 21.37
C ILE A 35 10.20 5.99 21.00
N ILE A 36 10.96 7.07 21.19
CA ILE A 36 10.50 8.44 20.92
C ILE A 36 10.17 8.61 19.43
N GLY A 37 11.03 8.12 18.54
CA GLY A 37 10.81 8.20 17.11
C GLY A 37 9.56 7.46 16.65
N ASN A 38 9.29 6.27 17.20
CA ASN A 38 8.06 5.53 16.89
C ASN A 38 6.79 6.25 17.39
N ILE A 39 6.85 6.92 18.56
CA ILE A 39 5.75 7.78 19.02
C ILE A 39 5.55 8.97 18.08
N ALA A 40 6.64 9.57 17.58
CA ALA A 40 6.56 10.65 16.60
C ALA A 40 5.90 10.19 15.28
N LEU A 41 6.18 8.97 14.82
CA LEU A 41 5.52 8.39 13.63
C LEU A 41 4.02 8.18 13.84
N ILE A 42 3.56 7.79 15.04
CA ILE A 42 2.13 7.69 15.36
C ILE A 42 1.43 9.05 15.16
N ILE A 43 2.06 10.13 15.62
CA ILE A 43 1.54 11.49 15.45
C ILE A 43 1.53 11.88 13.97
N LEU A 44 2.63 11.62 13.25
CA LEU A 44 2.73 11.88 11.82
C LEU A 44 1.61 11.17 11.04
N PHE A 45 1.35 9.90 11.34
CA PHE A 45 0.30 9.14 10.68
C PHE A 45 -1.10 9.64 10.98
N ALA A 46 -1.35 10.18 12.18
CA ALA A 46 -2.61 10.84 12.48
C ALA A 46 -2.79 12.11 11.63
N LEU A 47 -1.72 12.88 11.42
CA LEU A 47 -1.75 14.07 10.55
C LEU A 47 -2.00 13.70 9.08
N VAL A 48 -1.36 12.63 8.59
CA VAL A 48 -1.60 12.09 7.23
C VAL A 48 -3.06 11.66 7.08
N GLY A 49 -3.62 10.93 8.06
CA GLY A 49 -5.03 10.56 8.06
C GLY A 49 -5.97 11.78 8.07
N PHE A 50 -5.63 12.81 8.85
CA PHE A 50 -6.39 14.07 8.85
C PHE A 50 -6.36 14.79 7.50
N TYR A 51 -5.19 14.83 6.85
CA TYR A 51 -5.05 15.39 5.50
C TYR A 51 -5.93 14.65 4.48
N PHE A 52 -5.90 13.32 4.47
CA PHE A 52 -6.73 12.54 3.57
C PHE A 52 -8.23 12.65 3.87
N TYR A 53 -8.61 12.78 5.14
CA TYR A 53 -9.99 13.12 5.48
C TYR A 53 -10.42 14.47 4.90
N LYS A 54 -9.56 15.50 4.95
CA LYS A 54 -9.87 16.80 4.34
C LYS A 54 -10.01 16.70 2.81
N LEU A 55 -9.14 15.93 2.16
CA LEU A 55 -9.26 15.67 0.72
C LEU A 55 -10.53 14.89 0.37
N SER A 56 -10.94 13.92 1.18
CA SER A 56 -12.15 13.14 0.92
C SER A 56 -13.42 14.00 0.99
N GLN A 57 -13.44 15.05 1.81
CA GLN A 57 -14.54 16.02 1.82
C GLN A 57 -14.57 16.89 0.54
N LYS A 58 -13.41 17.14 -0.08
CA LYS A 58 -13.30 17.91 -1.32
C LYS A 58 -13.69 17.09 -2.55
N TYR A 59 -13.42 15.78 -2.54
CA TYR A 59 -13.66 14.88 -3.67
C TYR A 59 -14.52 13.67 -3.30
N PRO A 60 -15.71 13.84 -2.71
CA PRO A 60 -16.51 12.73 -2.19
C PRO A 60 -16.86 11.68 -3.25
N GLN A 61 -17.04 12.12 -4.50
CA GLN A 61 -17.36 11.29 -5.67
C GLN A 61 -16.12 10.82 -6.43
N GLY A 62 -14.97 10.74 -5.76
CA GLY A 62 -13.71 10.35 -6.38
C GLY A 62 -13.20 11.35 -7.40
N PHE A 63 -12.38 10.86 -8.32
CA PHE A 63 -11.66 11.61 -9.31
C PHE A 63 -12.13 11.28 -10.73
N LYS A 64 -11.86 12.21 -11.65
CA LYS A 64 -11.98 11.92 -13.08
C LYS A 64 -10.82 11.04 -13.52
N CYS A 65 -11.03 10.21 -14.55
CA CYS A 65 -10.00 9.33 -15.12
C CYS A 65 -8.68 10.06 -15.42
N LYS A 66 -8.73 11.26 -16.01
CA LYS A 66 -7.52 12.08 -16.25
C LYS A 66 -6.73 12.36 -14.97
N THR A 67 -7.41 12.68 -13.88
CA THR A 67 -6.78 12.94 -12.58
C THR A 67 -6.16 11.68 -12.00
N ILE A 68 -6.82 10.53 -12.14
CA ILE A 68 -6.28 9.23 -11.72
C ILE A 68 -4.97 8.93 -12.48
N ILE A 69 -4.97 9.08 -13.80
CA ILE A 69 -3.77 8.87 -14.63
C ILE A 69 -2.63 9.80 -14.19
N ILE A 70 -2.92 11.08 -13.95
CA ILE A 70 -1.91 12.05 -13.49
C ILE A 70 -1.33 11.64 -12.12
N ILE A 71 -2.18 11.29 -11.15
CA ILE A 71 -1.72 10.88 -9.83
C ILE A 71 -0.89 9.60 -9.93
N PHE A 72 -1.36 8.60 -10.68
CA PHE A 72 -0.61 7.37 -10.94
C PHE A 72 0.78 7.66 -11.53
N SER A 73 0.88 8.48 -12.58
CA SER A 73 2.16 8.85 -13.18
C SER A 73 3.09 9.55 -12.18
N ILE A 74 2.55 10.45 -11.34
CA ILE A 74 3.32 11.11 -10.28
C ILE A 74 3.85 10.09 -9.27
N LEU A 75 3.02 9.15 -8.80
CA LEU A 75 3.43 8.11 -7.86
C LEU A 75 4.55 7.23 -8.45
N MET A 76 4.41 6.82 -9.72
CA MET A 76 5.45 6.04 -10.41
C MET A 76 6.77 6.81 -10.51
N VAL A 77 6.72 8.09 -10.88
CA VAL A 77 7.93 8.94 -11.01
C VAL A 77 8.58 9.17 -9.65
N ILE A 78 7.81 9.36 -8.58
CA ILE A 78 8.37 9.56 -7.24
C ILE A 78 9.14 8.32 -6.81
N ASP A 79 8.56 7.13 -6.83
CA ASP A 79 9.27 5.92 -6.36
C ASP A 79 10.42 5.54 -7.29
N GLN A 80 10.14 5.33 -8.58
CA GLN A 80 11.13 4.82 -9.53
C GLN A 80 12.19 5.87 -9.88
N GLY A 81 11.80 7.15 -9.98
CA GLY A 81 12.74 8.24 -10.23
C GLY A 81 13.71 8.46 -9.07
N ILE A 82 13.23 8.43 -7.82
CA ILE A 82 14.11 8.53 -6.65
C ILE A 82 15.05 7.33 -6.58
N LYS A 83 14.55 6.10 -6.83
CA LYS A 83 15.39 4.90 -6.87
C LYS A 83 16.49 4.98 -7.92
N LEU A 84 16.19 5.49 -9.11
CA LEU A 84 17.21 5.72 -10.15
C LEU A 84 18.27 6.72 -9.68
N ILE A 85 17.87 7.85 -9.09
CA ILE A 85 18.80 8.85 -8.57
C ILE A 85 19.69 8.24 -7.48
N ILE A 86 19.10 7.55 -6.52
CA ILE A 86 19.84 6.88 -5.44
C ILE A 86 20.82 5.86 -6.04
N LYS A 87 20.36 5.01 -6.96
CA LYS A 87 21.18 3.94 -7.53
C LYS A 87 22.43 4.46 -8.23
N PHE A 88 22.32 5.58 -8.95
CA PHE A 88 23.44 6.12 -9.73
C PHE A 88 24.35 7.07 -8.95
N PHE A 89 23.83 7.77 -7.95
CA PHE A 89 24.56 8.88 -7.31
C PHE A 89 24.82 8.71 -5.82
N PHE A 90 23.99 7.93 -5.10
CA PHE A 90 24.00 7.91 -3.62
C PHE A 90 23.95 6.49 -3.03
N PHE A 91 24.15 5.43 -3.84
CA PHE A 91 23.91 4.06 -3.39
C PHE A 91 24.85 3.61 -2.27
N GLU A 92 26.07 4.12 -2.23
CA GLU A 92 27.06 3.80 -1.19
C GLU A 92 27.02 4.76 0.00
N ASP A 93 26.11 5.75 -0.02
CA ASP A 93 26.05 6.77 1.03
C ASP A 93 25.23 6.30 2.22
N TYR A 94 25.70 6.64 3.41
CA TYR A 94 24.94 6.51 4.65
C TYR A 94 24.83 7.86 5.34
N ILE A 95 23.61 8.29 5.65
CA ILE A 95 23.35 9.55 6.35
C ILE A 95 22.44 9.28 7.54
N ASP A 96 22.95 9.54 8.74
CA ASP A 96 22.15 9.50 9.97
C ASP A 96 21.40 10.84 10.12
N ILE A 97 20.12 10.85 9.71
CA ILE A 97 19.27 12.06 9.63
C ILE A 97 18.80 12.47 11.02
N ILE A 98 18.29 11.49 11.79
CA ILE A 98 17.92 11.64 13.21
C ILE A 98 18.66 10.56 13.96
N LYS A 99 19.66 10.98 14.73
CA LYS A 99 20.60 10.08 15.40
C LYS A 99 19.90 8.93 16.13
N GLY A 100 20.17 7.71 15.66
CA GLY A 100 19.63 6.48 16.24
C GLY A 100 18.17 6.18 15.92
N PHE A 101 17.54 6.89 14.98
CA PHE A 101 16.15 6.65 14.58
C PHE A 101 15.88 6.74 13.08
N LEU A 102 16.34 7.77 12.37
CA LEU A 102 16.05 7.93 10.94
C LEU A 102 17.36 8.05 10.18
N SER A 103 17.56 7.18 9.18
CA SER A 103 18.74 7.22 8.32
C SER A 103 18.36 7.08 6.85
N PHE A 104 19.18 7.66 6.00
CA PHE A 104 19.29 7.27 4.60
C PHE A 104 20.32 6.14 4.51
N ASN A 105 19.87 4.96 4.11
CA ASN A 105 20.68 3.75 4.08
C ASN A 105 20.28 2.87 2.90
N PRO A 106 20.76 3.17 1.67
CA PRO A 106 20.41 2.42 0.48
C PRO A 106 20.93 0.98 0.51
N ILE A 107 20.04 0.02 0.29
CA ILE A 107 20.37 -1.40 0.18
C ILE A 107 19.53 -2.06 -0.92
N ILE A 108 20.04 -3.17 -1.47
CA ILE A 108 19.21 -4.08 -2.27
C ILE A 108 18.68 -5.18 -1.36
N ASN A 109 17.40 -5.11 -1.02
CA ASN A 109 16.71 -6.12 -0.25
C ASN A 109 16.28 -7.28 -1.14
N THR A 110 16.94 -8.43 -0.98
CA THR A 110 16.72 -9.64 -1.80
C THR A 110 15.70 -10.61 -1.19
N ASP A 111 15.19 -10.35 0.02
CA ASP A 111 14.17 -11.21 0.64
C ASP A 111 12.84 -11.13 -0.11
N GLY A 112 12.64 -10.08 -0.91
CA GLY A 112 11.54 -9.91 -1.85
C GLY A 112 10.17 -9.64 -1.22
N SER A 113 10.04 -9.83 0.09
CA SER A 113 8.89 -9.43 0.90
C SER A 113 9.28 -9.27 2.37
N TRP A 114 8.56 -8.40 3.08
CA TRP A 114 8.74 -8.23 4.53
C TRP A 114 8.49 -9.54 5.30
N LEU A 115 7.54 -10.38 4.86
CA LEU A 115 7.26 -11.67 5.51
C LEU A 115 8.44 -12.64 5.39
N ASN A 116 9.08 -12.72 4.22
CA ASN A 116 10.31 -13.49 4.05
C ASN A 116 11.42 -12.96 4.95
N ALA A 117 11.67 -11.65 4.93
CA ALA A 117 12.70 -11.02 5.75
C ALA A 117 12.47 -11.23 7.25
N ARG A 118 11.21 -11.20 7.68
CA ARG A 118 10.84 -11.22 9.10
C ARG A 118 10.74 -12.63 9.69
N PHE A 119 10.11 -13.54 8.97
CA PHE A 119 9.73 -14.86 9.48
C PHE A 119 10.46 -16.01 8.77
N SER A 120 11.39 -15.70 7.87
CA SER A 120 12.13 -16.69 7.10
C SER A 120 11.20 -17.70 6.41
N THR A 121 10.07 -17.22 5.87
CA THR A 121 9.03 -18.08 5.29
C THR A 121 9.50 -18.92 4.09
N GLY A 122 10.67 -18.59 3.52
CA GLY A 122 11.30 -19.39 2.46
C GLY A 122 10.56 -19.34 1.13
N ILE A 123 9.69 -18.34 0.91
CA ILE A 123 8.96 -18.20 -0.35
C ILE A 123 9.94 -17.80 -1.43
N SER A 124 10.00 -18.57 -2.51
CA SER A 124 10.98 -18.34 -3.58
C SER A 124 10.73 -17.01 -4.31
N PHE A 125 11.83 -16.36 -4.71
CA PHE A 125 11.76 -15.06 -5.40
C PHE A 125 10.95 -15.11 -6.71
N PRO A 126 11.05 -16.15 -7.57
CA PRO A 126 10.19 -16.27 -8.75
C PRO A 126 8.71 -16.39 -8.41
N LEU A 127 8.36 -17.08 -7.32
CA LEU A 127 6.96 -17.19 -6.88
C LEU A 127 6.43 -15.83 -6.40
N LEU A 128 7.26 -15.04 -5.70
CA LEU A 128 6.89 -13.68 -5.32
C LEU A 128 6.62 -12.79 -6.53
N ILE A 129 7.46 -12.86 -7.58
CA ILE A 129 7.23 -12.15 -8.84
C ILE A 129 5.90 -12.57 -9.47
N PHE A 130 5.66 -13.87 -9.57
CA PHE A 130 4.42 -14.41 -10.15
C PHE A 130 3.18 -13.96 -9.37
N VAL A 131 3.19 -14.08 -8.04
CA VAL A 131 2.08 -13.62 -7.19
C VAL A 131 1.87 -12.11 -7.33
N ASN A 132 2.94 -11.32 -7.38
CA ASN A 132 2.85 -9.87 -7.57
C ASN A 132 2.23 -9.51 -8.93
N PHE A 133 2.57 -10.23 -10.00
CA PHE A 133 1.97 -10.04 -11.32
C PHE A 133 0.45 -10.34 -11.29
N ILE A 134 0.06 -11.48 -10.70
CA ILE A 134 -1.36 -11.84 -10.55
C ILE A 134 -2.10 -10.79 -9.71
N ALA A 135 -1.50 -10.28 -8.64
CA ALA A 135 -2.09 -9.24 -7.79
C ALA A 135 -2.35 -7.94 -8.55
N ILE A 136 -1.42 -7.50 -9.42
CA ILE A 136 -1.61 -6.30 -10.25
C ILE A 136 -2.81 -6.46 -11.18
N VAL A 137 -2.92 -7.60 -11.88
CA VAL A 137 -4.07 -7.91 -12.75
C VAL A 137 -5.35 -7.90 -11.92
N LEU A 138 -5.34 -8.56 -10.76
CA LEU A 138 -6.49 -8.61 -9.87
C LEU A 138 -6.93 -7.23 -9.38
N PHE A 139 -6.01 -6.37 -8.93
CA PHE A 139 -6.33 -5.02 -8.47
C PHE A 139 -6.90 -4.15 -9.57
N PHE A 140 -6.38 -4.27 -10.80
CA PHE A 140 -6.93 -3.57 -11.95
C PHE A 140 -8.36 -4.03 -12.25
N GLU A 141 -8.60 -5.34 -12.33
CA GLU A 141 -9.92 -5.90 -12.59
C GLU A 141 -10.93 -5.58 -11.47
N LEU A 142 -10.50 -5.66 -10.21
CA LEU A 142 -11.34 -5.30 -9.06
C LEU A 142 -11.78 -3.85 -9.13
N TYR A 143 -10.88 -2.93 -9.47
CA TYR A 143 -11.22 -1.52 -9.58
C TYR A 143 -12.19 -1.25 -10.74
N ARG A 144 -11.99 -1.87 -11.90
CA ARG A 144 -12.94 -1.74 -13.02
C ARG A 144 -14.29 -2.35 -12.70
N TYR A 145 -14.32 -3.50 -12.03
CA TYR A 145 -15.56 -4.11 -11.55
C TYR A 145 -16.27 -3.19 -10.56
N TYR A 146 -15.54 -2.61 -9.62
CA TYR A 146 -16.05 -1.61 -8.67
C TYR A 146 -16.71 -0.43 -9.39
N LEU A 147 -16.04 0.17 -10.38
CA LEU A 147 -16.61 1.26 -11.19
C LEU A 147 -17.82 0.81 -12.01
N SER A 148 -17.81 -0.41 -12.57
CA SER A 148 -18.92 -0.94 -13.37
C SER A 148 -20.22 -1.09 -12.59
N LYS A 149 -20.13 -1.17 -11.25
CA LYS A 149 -21.29 -1.16 -10.34
C LYS A 149 -21.83 0.23 -10.05
N GLY A 150 -21.28 1.27 -10.68
CA GLY A 150 -21.62 2.66 -10.40
C GLY A 150 -21.00 3.19 -9.10
N ASN A 151 -20.11 2.41 -8.46
CA ASN A 151 -19.41 2.90 -7.29
C ASN A 151 -18.33 3.89 -7.72
N ASN A 152 -18.29 5.04 -7.08
CA ASN A 152 -17.23 6.02 -7.24
C ASN A 152 -17.03 6.75 -5.92
N SER A 153 -15.80 6.75 -5.41
CA SER A 153 -15.50 7.41 -4.14
C SER A 153 -14.02 7.76 -4.04
N PHE A 154 -13.73 8.79 -3.26
CA PHE A 154 -12.35 9.16 -2.93
C PHE A 154 -11.54 7.97 -2.42
N TYR A 155 -12.10 7.21 -1.47
CA TYR A 155 -11.39 6.12 -0.82
C TYR A 155 -11.16 4.95 -1.79
N GLY A 156 -12.13 4.62 -2.64
CA GLY A 156 -11.97 3.60 -3.69
C GLY A 156 -10.86 3.97 -4.68
N ASP A 157 -10.83 5.22 -5.16
CA ASP A 157 -9.81 5.69 -6.11
C ASP A 157 -8.42 5.73 -5.48
N MET A 158 -8.30 6.25 -4.25
CA MET A 158 -7.03 6.30 -3.54
C MET A 158 -6.53 4.90 -3.17
N CYS A 159 -7.43 3.97 -2.82
CA CYS A 159 -7.10 2.57 -2.62
C CYS A 159 -6.46 1.98 -3.87
N PHE A 160 -7.14 2.12 -5.03
CA PHE A 160 -6.62 1.63 -6.30
C PHE A 160 -5.28 2.28 -6.65
N LEU A 161 -5.19 3.62 -6.62
CA LEU A 161 -3.98 4.36 -6.97
C LEU A 161 -2.76 3.88 -6.17
N PHE A 162 -2.91 3.77 -4.85
CA PHE A 162 -1.79 3.40 -3.99
C PHE A 162 -1.43 1.91 -4.05
N ILE A 163 -2.42 1.00 -4.01
CA ILE A 163 -2.13 -0.44 -4.07
C ILE A 163 -1.57 -0.85 -5.43
N PHE A 164 -2.11 -0.28 -6.52
CA PHE A 164 -1.67 -0.58 -7.88
C PHE A 164 -0.29 0.00 -8.15
N SER A 165 -0.05 1.27 -7.82
CA SER A 165 1.28 1.90 -8.00
C SER A 165 2.35 1.19 -7.16
N GLY A 166 2.06 0.91 -5.88
CA GLY A 166 2.99 0.21 -4.99
C GLY A 166 3.30 -1.20 -5.49
N SER A 167 2.30 -1.95 -5.93
CA SER A 167 2.50 -3.31 -6.47
C SER A 167 3.28 -3.29 -7.79
N LEU A 168 3.01 -2.32 -8.66
CA LEU A 168 3.71 -2.18 -9.94
C LEU A 168 5.18 -1.78 -9.74
N CYS A 169 5.46 -0.80 -8.87
CA CYS A 169 6.83 -0.46 -8.47
C CYS A 169 7.55 -1.69 -7.89
N SER A 170 6.86 -2.45 -7.03
CA SER A 170 7.40 -3.67 -6.44
C SER A 170 7.70 -4.77 -7.47
N LEU A 171 6.95 -4.83 -8.57
CA LEU A 171 7.24 -5.76 -9.67
C LEU A 171 8.45 -5.29 -10.49
N ILE A 172 8.48 -4.00 -10.84
CA ILE A 172 9.61 -3.39 -11.54
C ILE A 172 10.90 -3.64 -10.75
N ASP A 173 10.89 -3.39 -9.45
CA ASP A 173 12.10 -3.56 -8.65
C ASP A 173 12.62 -5.00 -8.70
N LYS A 174 11.73 -6.00 -8.51
CA LYS A 174 12.12 -7.41 -8.53
C LYS A 174 12.69 -7.84 -9.88
N ILE A 175 12.17 -7.29 -10.98
CA ILE A 175 12.62 -7.61 -12.33
C ILE A 175 13.98 -6.96 -12.63
N PHE A 176 14.19 -5.70 -12.25
CA PHE A 176 15.36 -4.92 -12.67
C PHE A 176 16.50 -4.86 -11.65
N TYR A 177 16.21 -4.93 -10.35
CA TYR A 177 17.22 -4.89 -9.29
C TYR A 177 17.55 -6.28 -8.72
N GLY A 178 16.77 -7.32 -9.05
CA GLY A 178 16.89 -8.64 -8.40
C GLY A 178 16.50 -8.62 -6.91
N GLY A 179 15.76 -7.60 -6.50
CA GLY A 179 15.39 -7.30 -5.11
C GLY A 179 14.54 -6.03 -5.06
N SER A 180 14.66 -5.26 -3.97
CA SER A 180 14.06 -3.93 -3.80
C SER A 180 15.14 -2.94 -3.37
N LEU A 181 15.20 -1.76 -4.00
CA LEU A 181 16.10 -0.70 -3.55
C LEU A 181 15.43 0.05 -2.39
N ASP A 182 15.75 -0.36 -1.17
CA ASP A 182 15.24 0.23 0.07
C ASP A 182 16.25 1.27 0.58
N PHE A 183 15.79 2.37 1.19
CA PHE A 183 16.70 3.46 1.56
C PHE A 183 16.28 4.28 2.79
N ILE A 184 15.06 4.11 3.30
CA ILE A 184 14.54 4.81 4.48
C ILE A 184 14.75 3.90 5.70
N GLY A 185 15.84 4.09 6.42
CA GLY A 185 16.15 3.34 7.63
C GLY A 185 15.41 3.86 8.85
N ILE A 186 14.61 3.00 9.49
CA ILE A 186 13.91 3.27 10.76
C ILE A 186 14.60 2.49 11.88
N SER A 187 15.52 3.16 12.57
CA SER A 187 16.41 2.60 13.58
C SER A 187 17.05 1.30 13.05
N ASN A 188 17.13 0.27 13.88
CA ASN A 188 17.50 -1.09 13.53
C ASN A 188 16.28 -1.99 13.21
N LEU A 189 15.08 -1.40 13.04
CA LEU A 189 13.83 -2.16 12.86
C LEU A 189 13.69 -2.65 11.43
N PHE A 190 13.88 -1.77 10.45
CA PHE A 190 13.85 -2.08 9.03
C PHE A 190 14.38 -0.92 8.20
N ILE A 191 14.62 -1.19 6.92
CA ILE A 191 14.83 -0.19 5.88
C ILE A 191 13.68 -0.38 4.89
N ALA A 192 13.00 0.69 4.54
CA ALA A 192 11.86 0.69 3.63
C ALA A 192 12.12 1.60 2.43
N ASP A 193 11.16 1.62 1.51
CA ASP A 193 11.12 2.57 0.42
C ASP A 193 9.76 3.27 0.30
N ILE A 194 9.55 3.97 -0.81
CA ILE A 194 8.34 4.76 -1.03
C ILE A 194 7.15 3.87 -1.41
N LYS A 195 7.34 2.79 -2.18
CA LYS A 195 6.25 1.85 -2.48
C LYS A 195 5.71 1.17 -1.21
N ASP A 196 6.53 0.95 -0.17
CA ASP A 196 6.04 0.41 1.10
C ASP A 196 5.04 1.38 1.76
N ILE A 197 5.29 2.69 1.67
CA ILE A 197 4.34 3.73 2.11
C ILE A 197 3.07 3.69 1.26
N TYR A 198 3.20 3.52 -0.07
CA TYR A 198 2.04 3.39 -0.96
C TYR A 198 1.17 2.20 -0.57
N ILE A 199 1.75 1.02 -0.37
CA ILE A 199 1.00 -0.18 0.01
C ILE A 199 0.26 0.05 1.35
N ASN A 200 0.91 0.65 2.35
CA ASN A 200 0.27 0.97 3.63
C ASN A 200 -0.89 1.97 3.48
N LEU A 201 -0.75 2.99 2.63
CA LEU A 201 -1.85 3.90 2.30
C LEU A 201 -2.98 3.19 1.53
N GLY A 202 -2.64 2.26 0.62
CA GLY A 202 -3.62 1.41 -0.05
C GLY A 202 -4.46 0.59 0.95
N ILE A 203 -3.80 -0.03 1.93
CA ILE A 203 -4.46 -0.78 3.01
C ILE A 203 -5.38 0.11 3.85
N LEU A 204 -4.93 1.32 4.22
CA LEU A 204 -5.79 2.31 4.89
C LEU A 204 -7.09 2.55 4.12
N PHE A 205 -6.97 2.85 2.83
CA PHE A 205 -8.12 3.17 2.01
C PHE A 205 -9.02 1.97 1.73
N PHE A 206 -8.44 0.77 1.64
CA PHE A 206 -9.19 -0.46 1.56
C PHE A 206 -10.07 -0.68 2.80
N ILE A 207 -9.48 -0.57 4.01
CA ILE A 207 -10.21 -0.71 5.27
C ILE A 207 -11.36 0.31 5.35
N ILE A 208 -11.09 1.58 5.01
CA ILE A 208 -12.13 2.61 5.01
C ILE A 208 -13.24 2.29 4.00
N SER A 209 -12.88 1.81 2.80
CA SER A 209 -13.85 1.49 1.76
C SER A 209 -14.78 0.35 2.20
N ILE A 210 -14.26 -0.69 2.86
CA ILE A 210 -15.06 -1.78 3.45
C ILE A 210 -16.03 -1.24 4.51
N VAL A 211 -15.55 -0.37 5.41
CA VAL A 211 -16.39 0.18 6.48
C VAL A 211 -17.51 1.06 5.90
N ILE A 212 -17.20 1.90 4.90
CA ILE A 212 -18.20 2.76 4.25
C ILE A 212 -19.21 1.96 3.45
N SER A 213 -18.80 0.85 2.82
CA SER A 213 -19.71 0.03 2.02
C SER A 213 -20.70 -0.77 2.85
N GLY A 214 -20.63 -0.73 4.19
CA GLY A 214 -21.54 -1.44 5.08
C GLY A 214 -21.17 -2.90 5.32
N TYR A 215 -20.10 -3.40 4.71
CA TYR A 215 -19.76 -4.84 4.70
C TYR A 215 -19.43 -5.41 6.09
N LEU A 216 -19.11 -4.56 7.07
CA LEU A 216 -18.87 -4.96 8.46
C LEU A 216 -20.06 -4.66 9.38
N THR A 217 -21.23 -4.36 8.84
CA THR A 217 -22.46 -4.13 9.60
C THR A 217 -23.29 -5.42 9.70
N GLU A 218 -23.97 -5.63 10.82
CA GLU A 218 -24.71 -6.86 11.14
C GLU A 218 -25.86 -7.18 10.15
N ASP A 219 -26.27 -6.19 9.35
CA ASP A 219 -27.33 -6.34 8.34
C ASP A 219 -26.85 -7.05 7.04
N ASP A 220 -25.53 -7.13 6.81
CA ASP A 220 -24.91 -7.77 5.63
C ASP A 220 -24.58 -9.26 5.86
N ASN A 221 -25.48 -10.01 6.51
CA ASN A 221 -25.35 -11.47 6.62
C ASN A 221 -25.58 -12.14 5.27
N THR A 222 -24.55 -12.19 4.42
CA THR A 222 -24.56 -12.98 3.19
C THR A 222 -24.36 -14.46 3.52
N SER A 223 -25.06 -15.32 2.78
CA SER A 223 -24.78 -16.75 2.81
C SER A 223 -23.52 -17.08 1.99
N PHE A 224 -22.82 -18.16 2.34
CA PHE A 224 -21.67 -18.65 1.56
C PHE A 224 -22.00 -18.83 0.06
N LYS A 225 -23.25 -19.20 -0.25
CA LYS A 225 -23.73 -19.34 -1.63
C LYS A 225 -23.79 -17.99 -2.36
N GLU A 226 -24.18 -16.92 -1.68
CA GLU A 226 -24.23 -15.56 -2.23
C GLU A 226 -22.82 -14.98 -2.42
N ASP A 227 -21.90 -15.27 -1.51
CA ASP A 227 -20.49 -14.89 -1.68
C ASP A 227 -19.88 -15.58 -2.90
N LEU A 228 -20.10 -16.89 -3.04
CA LEU A 228 -19.62 -17.65 -4.19
C LEU A 228 -20.25 -17.16 -5.51
N ALA A 229 -21.52 -16.75 -5.47
CA ALA A 229 -22.18 -16.13 -6.61
C ALA A 229 -21.59 -14.75 -6.96
N SER A 230 -21.21 -13.96 -5.95
CA SER A 230 -20.55 -12.65 -6.14
C SER A 230 -19.16 -12.81 -6.74
N ILE A 231 -18.37 -13.78 -6.26
CA ILE A 231 -17.08 -14.16 -6.86
C ILE A 231 -17.28 -14.60 -8.31
N LYS A 232 -18.28 -15.44 -8.59
CA LYS A 232 -18.58 -15.89 -9.97
C LYS A 232 -18.93 -14.71 -10.88
N LYS A 233 -19.72 -13.74 -10.41
CA LYS A 233 -20.05 -12.52 -11.17
C LYS A 233 -18.79 -11.71 -11.48
N PHE A 234 -17.90 -11.54 -10.50
CA PHE A 234 -16.62 -10.88 -10.71
C PHE A 234 -15.76 -11.60 -11.76
N LEU A 235 -15.59 -12.93 -11.65
CA LEU A 235 -14.81 -13.71 -12.60
C LEU A 235 -15.38 -13.66 -14.04
N ILE A 236 -16.70 -13.71 -14.19
CA ILE A 236 -17.36 -13.55 -15.49
C ILE A 236 -17.10 -12.15 -16.05
N PHE A 237 -17.22 -11.11 -15.22
CA PHE A 237 -16.88 -9.74 -15.61
C PHE A 237 -15.43 -9.65 -16.08
N SER A 238 -14.46 -10.07 -15.28
CA SER A 238 -13.03 -9.98 -15.62
C SER A 238 -12.71 -10.74 -16.92
N LYS A 239 -13.28 -11.94 -17.10
CA LYS A 239 -13.10 -12.70 -18.34
C LYS A 239 -13.61 -11.93 -19.55
N ASN A 240 -14.85 -11.43 -19.48
CA ASN A 240 -15.47 -10.72 -20.61
C ASN A 240 -14.72 -9.43 -20.93
N ASP A 241 -14.27 -8.72 -19.90
CA ASP A 241 -13.58 -7.47 -20.08
C ASP A 241 -12.18 -7.69 -20.68
N ILE A 242 -11.39 -8.62 -20.16
CA ILE A 242 -10.09 -8.99 -20.76
C ILE A 242 -10.27 -9.41 -22.22
N LEU A 243 -11.28 -10.23 -22.55
CA LEU A 243 -11.55 -10.63 -23.93
C LEU A 243 -11.94 -9.46 -24.82
N SER A 244 -12.59 -8.42 -24.28
CA SER A 244 -12.98 -7.23 -25.05
C SER A 244 -11.76 -6.43 -25.54
N LEU A 245 -10.66 -6.43 -24.78
CA LEU A 245 -9.40 -5.79 -25.17
C LEU A 245 -8.78 -6.41 -26.43
N PHE A 246 -9.04 -7.70 -26.69
CA PHE A 246 -8.54 -8.40 -27.87
C PHE A 246 -9.50 -8.37 -29.07
N LYS A 247 -10.75 -7.96 -28.88
CA LYS A 247 -11.76 -7.87 -29.95
C LYS A 247 -11.82 -6.50 -30.63
N ASN A 248 -11.23 -5.48 -30.01
CA ASN A 248 -11.14 -4.13 -30.54
C ASN A 248 -9.84 -3.85 -31.30
N ASN A 249 -9.09 -4.92 -31.65
CA ASN A 249 -7.98 -4.92 -32.60
C ASN A 249 -8.38 -5.73 -33.83
#